data_AF-A0A0N4VJA4-F1
#
_entry.id   AF-A0A0N4VJA4-F1
#
_cell.length_a   1.000
_cell.length_b   1.000
_cell.length_c   1.000
_cell.angle_alpha   90.00
_cell.angle_beta   90.00
_cell.angle_gamma   90.00
#
_symmetry.space_group_name_H-M   'P 1'
#
loop_
_entity.id
_entity.type
_entity.pdbx_description
1 polymer ?
#
loop_
_entity_poly.entity_id
_entity_poly.type
_entity_poly.pdbx_seq_one_letter_code
_entity_poly.pdbx_strand_id
1 'polypeptide(L)'
;MRLNFSTSIFQKFITDPSLQKNPEFLWRFGEACMMWANKYKKRNPKRRELIFEGREYAIKAYELNENSFDALRWTAILCGAATEYLGVKDRILQGKKFKSYLDKAIGIRSTEYTLLHLRGRFCYEVSNLSWLERKVCSTLRFELPSCTIDEALADFLAAEKFKETPWPENLLYIARCYAVKKQKKLAQDFLERAEAVDEPDECVNESIAEVRTMISNLL
;
A
#
# COMPACT_ATOMS: atom_id res chain seq x y z
N MET A 1 -4.09 -4.65 24.78
CA MET A 1 -4.91 -5.84 24.48
C MET A 1 -4.18 -6.66 23.40
N ARG A 2 -3.30 -7.59 23.80
CA ARG A 2 -2.47 -8.37 22.86
C ARG A 2 -3.36 -9.34 22.08
N LEU A 3 -3.12 -9.45 20.77
CA LEU A 3 -3.86 -10.33 19.88
C LEU A 3 -3.54 -11.79 20.15
N ASN A 4 -4.57 -12.62 20.28
CA ASN A 4 -4.42 -14.06 20.35
C ASN A 4 -4.24 -14.62 18.93
N PHE A 5 -3.01 -14.50 18.44
CA PHE A 5 -2.45 -15.41 17.46
C PHE A 5 -2.48 -16.83 18.05
N SER A 6 -2.54 -17.88 17.22
CA SER A 6 -2.33 -19.27 17.64
C SER A 6 -1.33 -19.31 18.80
N THR A 7 -1.80 -19.73 19.98
CA THR A 7 -1.10 -19.55 21.26
C THR A 7 0.29 -20.20 21.25
N SER A 8 0.62 -21.04 20.28
CA SER A 8 1.94 -21.69 20.19
C SER A 8 3.02 -20.85 19.50
N ILE A 9 2.76 -20.19 18.36
CA ILE A 9 3.80 -19.47 17.60
C ILE A 9 4.13 -18.13 18.23
N PHE A 10 3.11 -17.38 18.66
CA PHE A 10 3.33 -16.08 19.31
C PHE A 10 3.95 -16.24 20.68
N GLN A 11 3.55 -17.28 21.43
CA GLN A 11 4.22 -17.63 22.68
C GLN A 11 5.68 -18.00 22.43
N LYS A 12 5.98 -18.84 21.43
CA LYS A 12 7.37 -19.16 21.04
C LYS A 12 8.16 -17.90 20.69
N PHE A 13 7.59 -16.98 19.92
CA PHE A 13 8.23 -15.71 19.58
C PHE A 13 8.55 -14.84 20.80
N ILE A 14 7.64 -14.78 21.78
CA ILE A 14 7.87 -14.07 23.04
C ILE A 14 8.97 -14.76 23.87
N THR A 15 8.96 -16.08 23.92
CA THR A 15 9.84 -16.86 24.82
C THR A 15 11.21 -17.18 24.24
N ASP A 16 11.40 -17.05 22.93
CA ASP A 16 12.66 -17.33 22.25
C ASP A 16 13.28 -16.04 21.67
N PRO A 17 14.26 -15.44 22.37
CA PRO A 17 14.94 -14.23 21.91
C PRO A 17 15.66 -14.37 20.57
N SER A 18 15.98 -15.60 20.13
CA SER A 18 16.65 -15.82 18.84
C SER A 18 15.72 -15.48 17.67
N LEU A 19 14.42 -15.76 17.80
CA LEU A 19 13.42 -15.41 16.78
C LEU A 19 13.26 -13.90 16.63
N GLN A 20 13.43 -13.14 17.71
CA GLN A 20 13.38 -11.67 17.70
C GLN A 20 14.60 -11.03 17.02
N LYS A 21 15.64 -11.81 16.72
CA LYS A 21 16.84 -11.39 15.98
C LYS A 21 16.99 -12.10 14.64
N ASN A 22 16.03 -12.93 14.25
CA ASN A 22 16.05 -13.64 12.99
C ASN A 22 15.32 -12.82 11.91
N PRO A 23 16.02 -12.17 10.96
CA PRO A 23 15.38 -11.33 9.95
C PRO A 23 14.35 -12.11 9.11
N GLU A 24 14.59 -13.40 8.84
CA GLU A 24 13.69 -14.26 8.08
C GLU A 24 12.35 -14.50 8.80
N PHE A 25 12.41 -14.64 10.13
CA PHE A 25 11.19 -14.76 10.92
C PHE A 25 10.44 -13.42 10.98
N LEU A 26 11.17 -12.33 11.20
CA LEU A 26 10.60 -11.01 11.47
C LEU A 26 9.81 -10.45 10.29
N TRP A 27 10.30 -10.58 9.05
CA TRP A 27 9.54 -10.09 7.89
C TRP A 27 8.28 -10.94 7.64
N ARG A 28 8.34 -12.27 7.86
CA ARG A 28 7.17 -13.16 7.78
C ARG A 28 6.15 -12.85 8.87
N PHE A 29 6.61 -12.45 10.05
CA PHE A 29 5.72 -11.97 11.09
C PHE A 29 5.01 -10.67 10.67
N GLY A 30 5.75 -9.74 10.06
CA GLY A 30 5.17 -8.52 9.47
C GLY A 30 4.13 -8.82 8.38
N GLU A 31 4.43 -9.74 7.48
CA GLU A 31 3.49 -10.25 6.48
C GLU A 31 2.21 -10.81 7.13
N ALA A 32 2.35 -11.69 8.12
CA ALA A 32 1.21 -12.28 8.81
C ALA A 32 0.35 -11.20 9.48
N CYS A 33 0.97 -10.19 10.10
CA CYS A 33 0.27 -9.03 10.63
C CYS A 33 -0.57 -8.32 9.54
N MET A 34 -0.01 -8.09 8.35
CA MET A 34 -0.75 -7.50 7.23
C MET A 34 -1.92 -8.40 6.77
N MET A 35 -1.68 -9.70 6.62
CA MET A 35 -2.72 -10.66 6.23
C MET A 35 -3.88 -10.69 7.22
N TRP A 36 -3.59 -10.64 8.53
CA TRP A 36 -4.63 -10.55 9.56
C TRP A 36 -5.30 -9.18 9.56
N ALA A 37 -4.56 -8.10 9.33
CA ALA A 37 -5.12 -6.75 9.23
C ALA A 37 -6.19 -6.70 8.13
N ASN A 38 -5.94 -7.34 6.99
CA ASN A 38 -6.87 -7.41 5.86
C ASN A 38 -8.16 -8.22 6.15
N LYS A 39 -8.21 -9.01 7.25
CA LYS A 39 -9.47 -9.65 7.70
C LYS A 39 -10.40 -8.71 8.45
N TYR A 40 -9.89 -7.55 8.88
CA TYR A 40 -10.65 -6.57 9.61
C TYR A 40 -11.06 -5.41 8.71
N LYS A 41 -12.29 -4.91 8.90
CA LYS A 41 -12.76 -3.66 8.27
C LYS A 41 -11.82 -2.49 8.59
N LYS A 42 -11.70 -1.52 7.67
CA LYS A 42 -10.78 -0.37 7.80
C LYS A 42 -10.92 0.40 9.12
N ARG A 43 -12.16 0.59 9.58
CA ARG A 43 -12.53 1.27 10.84
C ARG A 43 -12.25 0.48 12.11
N ASN A 44 -11.92 -0.81 12.00
CA ASN A 44 -11.65 -1.64 13.16
C ASN A 44 -10.27 -1.26 13.75
N PRO A 45 -10.17 -0.89 15.04
CA PRO A 45 -8.91 -0.49 15.66
C PRO A 45 -7.84 -1.60 15.60
N LYS A 46 -8.27 -2.87 15.53
CA LYS A 46 -7.38 -4.02 15.41
C LYS A 46 -6.54 -4.01 14.12
N ARG A 47 -7.12 -3.53 13.01
CA ARG A 47 -6.41 -3.39 11.73
C ARG A 47 -5.21 -2.45 11.88
N ARG A 48 -5.44 -1.30 12.52
CA ARG A 48 -4.38 -0.33 12.82
C ARG A 48 -3.29 -0.94 13.69
N GLU A 49 -3.66 -1.61 14.79
CA GLU A 49 -2.67 -2.22 15.70
C GLU A 49 -1.77 -3.23 14.96
N LEU A 50 -2.37 -4.09 14.14
CA LEU A 50 -1.64 -5.07 13.33
C LEU A 50 -0.69 -4.43 12.31
N ILE A 51 -1.14 -3.40 11.60
CA ILE A 51 -0.30 -2.73 10.60
C ILE A 51 0.92 -2.08 11.26
N PHE A 52 0.75 -1.43 12.41
CA PHE A 52 1.86 -0.80 13.12
C PHE A 52 2.82 -1.84 13.71
N GLU A 53 2.29 -2.90 14.31
CA GLU A 53 3.11 -4.01 14.83
C GLU A 53 3.91 -4.69 13.72
N GLY A 54 3.25 -5.04 12.61
CA GLY A 54 3.91 -5.64 11.46
C GLY A 54 4.99 -4.74 10.89
N ARG A 55 4.72 -3.42 10.79
CA ARG A 55 5.70 -2.43 10.31
C ARG A 55 6.97 -2.42 11.16
N GLU A 56 6.83 -2.42 12.48
CA GLU A 56 7.98 -2.42 13.40
C GLU A 56 8.88 -3.63 13.15
N TYR A 57 8.28 -4.83 13.01
CA TYR A 57 9.05 -6.04 12.76
C TYR A 57 9.62 -6.12 11.34
N ALA A 58 8.92 -5.62 10.33
CA ALA A 58 9.45 -5.56 8.97
C ALA A 58 10.67 -4.62 8.88
N ILE A 59 10.59 -3.42 9.49
CA ILE A 59 11.73 -2.49 9.57
C ILE A 59 12.90 -3.16 10.27
N LYS A 60 12.67 -3.79 11.42
CA LYS A 60 13.72 -4.51 12.17
C LYS A 60 14.34 -5.64 11.35
N ALA A 61 13.55 -6.37 10.58
CA ALA A 61 14.03 -7.42 9.70
C ALA A 61 15.00 -6.86 8.64
N TYR A 62 14.65 -5.72 8.05
CA TYR A 62 15.46 -5.05 7.06
C TYR A 62 16.74 -4.45 7.66
N GLU A 63 16.68 -3.84 8.86
CA GLU A 63 17.85 -3.35 9.58
C GLU A 63 18.84 -4.47 9.94
N LEU A 64 18.35 -5.68 10.22
CA LEU A 64 19.18 -6.86 10.50
C LEU A 64 19.78 -7.49 9.23
N ASN A 65 19.14 -7.31 8.07
CA ASN A 65 19.62 -7.82 6.79
C ASN A 65 19.12 -6.96 5.61
N GLU A 66 19.86 -5.90 5.29
CA GLU A 66 19.50 -4.97 4.22
C GLU A 66 19.57 -5.57 2.80
N ASN A 67 20.14 -6.76 2.66
CA ASN A 67 20.21 -7.50 1.39
C ASN A 67 18.97 -8.38 1.16
N SER A 68 18.10 -8.55 2.17
CA SER A 68 16.86 -9.31 2.02
C SER A 68 15.82 -8.49 1.27
N PHE A 69 15.51 -8.92 0.04
CA PHE A 69 14.45 -8.31 -0.76
C PHE A 69 13.09 -8.42 -0.06
N ASP A 70 12.77 -9.55 0.56
CA ASP A 70 11.47 -9.75 1.22
C ASP A 70 11.31 -8.86 2.45
N ALA A 71 12.38 -8.69 3.24
CA ALA A 71 12.38 -7.74 4.36
C ALA A 71 12.16 -6.30 3.87
N LEU A 72 12.84 -5.90 2.80
CA LEU A 72 12.67 -4.56 2.20
C LEU A 72 11.26 -4.38 1.60
N ARG A 73 10.75 -5.37 0.88
CA ARG A 73 9.41 -5.37 0.27
C ARG A 73 8.33 -5.21 1.33
N TRP A 74 8.36 -6.04 2.38
CA TRP A 74 7.39 -5.94 3.46
C TRP A 74 7.53 -4.64 4.26
N THR A 75 8.74 -4.12 4.40
CA THR A 75 8.97 -2.79 4.99
C THR A 75 8.26 -1.71 4.18
N ALA A 76 8.40 -1.72 2.84
CA ALA A 76 7.70 -0.77 1.97
C ALA A 76 6.17 -0.93 2.08
N ILE A 77 5.64 -2.15 1.97
CA ILE A 77 4.19 -2.43 2.05
C ILE A 77 3.59 -1.90 3.36
N LEU A 78 4.17 -2.28 4.50
CA LEU A 78 3.64 -1.90 5.82
C LEU A 78 3.88 -0.43 6.15
N CYS A 79 4.96 0.17 5.65
CA CYS A 79 5.16 1.61 5.77
C CYS A 79 4.10 2.39 4.98
N GLY A 80 3.74 1.93 3.78
CA GLY A 80 2.66 2.48 2.98
C GLY A 80 1.32 2.32 3.66
N ALA A 81 0.96 1.12 4.10
CA ALA A 81 -0.29 0.83 4.80
C ALA A 81 -0.47 1.68 6.07
N ALA A 82 0.59 1.94 6.83
CA ALA A 82 0.53 2.77 8.03
C ALA A 82 0.11 4.22 7.75
N THR A 83 0.35 4.74 6.54
CA THR A 83 0.01 6.13 6.18
C THR A 83 -1.50 6.43 6.28
N GLU A 84 -2.35 5.41 6.11
CA GLU A 84 -3.82 5.52 6.21
C GLU A 84 -4.30 5.91 7.62
N TYR A 85 -3.45 5.77 8.62
CA TYR A 85 -3.77 5.95 10.03
C TYR A 85 -3.02 7.09 10.71
N LEU A 86 -2.30 7.89 9.92
CA LEU A 86 -1.47 8.99 10.40
C LEU A 86 -2.13 10.33 10.08
N GLY A 87 -1.97 11.30 10.98
CA GLY A 87 -2.27 12.69 10.68
C GLY A 87 -1.34 13.24 9.60
N VAL A 88 -1.74 14.34 8.95
CA VAL A 88 -1.07 14.90 7.77
C VAL A 88 0.45 15.02 7.93
N LYS A 89 0.93 15.55 9.06
CA LYS A 89 2.37 15.73 9.34
C LYS A 89 3.13 14.39 9.36
N ASP A 90 2.66 13.45 10.18
CA ASP A 90 3.33 12.15 10.33
C ASP A 90 3.22 11.32 9.04
N ARG A 91 2.12 11.48 8.31
CA ARG A 91 1.92 10.85 7.00
C ARG A 91 2.95 11.32 5.98
N ILE A 92 3.28 12.61 5.93
CA ILE A 92 4.33 13.15 5.03
C ILE A 92 5.71 12.60 5.41
N LEU A 93 6.06 12.62 6.71
CA LEU A 93 7.33 12.08 7.19
C LEU A 93 7.47 10.58 6.92
N GLN A 94 6.39 9.83 7.14
CA GLN A 94 6.32 8.41 6.82
C GLN A 94 6.39 8.16 5.31
N GLY A 95 5.73 8.99 4.50
CA GLY A 95 5.78 8.94 3.04
C GLY A 95 7.19 9.07 2.48
N LYS A 96 8.04 9.92 3.08
CA LYS A 96 9.46 10.04 2.72
C LYS A 96 10.22 8.73 2.95
N LYS A 97 10.04 8.09 4.11
CA LYS A 97 10.67 6.80 4.43
C LYS A 97 10.17 5.70 3.51
N PHE A 98 8.86 5.63 3.34
CA PHE A 98 8.19 4.71 2.42
C PHE A 98 8.74 4.79 1.01
N LYS A 99 8.86 6.01 0.44
CA LYS A 99 9.39 6.22 -0.91
C LYS A 99 10.82 5.70 -1.05
N SER A 100 11.67 5.93 -0.05
CA SER A 100 13.05 5.42 -0.04
C SER A 100 13.10 3.89 -0.09
N TYR A 101 12.28 3.20 0.71
CA TYR A 101 12.22 1.74 0.68
C TYR A 101 11.65 1.21 -0.63
N LEU A 102 10.58 1.85 -1.12
CA LEU A 102 9.90 1.50 -2.36
C LEU A 102 10.84 1.60 -3.56
N ASP A 103 11.57 2.71 -3.69
CA ASP A 103 12.52 2.91 -4.80
C ASP A 103 13.65 1.90 -4.76
N LYS A 104 14.21 1.62 -3.58
CA LYS A 104 15.24 0.59 -3.42
C LYS A 104 14.69 -0.79 -3.82
N ALA A 105 13.46 -1.12 -3.41
CA ALA A 105 12.85 -2.41 -3.69
C ALA A 105 12.59 -2.60 -5.20
N ILE A 106 12.04 -1.58 -5.86
CA ILE A 106 11.80 -1.59 -7.32
C ILE A 106 13.12 -1.66 -8.09
N GLY A 107 14.18 -1.00 -7.60
CA GLY A 107 15.52 -1.09 -8.18
C GLY A 107 16.10 -2.52 -8.16
N ILE A 108 15.70 -3.36 -7.20
CA ILE A 108 16.11 -4.76 -7.11
C ILE A 108 15.19 -5.67 -7.95
N ARG A 109 13.87 -5.47 -7.88
CA ARG A 109 12.89 -6.24 -8.68
C ARG A 109 11.85 -5.30 -9.27
N SER A 110 12.07 -4.90 -10.53
CA SER A 110 11.23 -3.94 -11.24
C SER A 110 9.88 -4.50 -11.72
N THR A 111 9.68 -5.81 -11.63
CA THR A 111 8.46 -6.51 -12.09
C THR A 111 7.57 -6.97 -10.94
N GLU A 112 7.89 -6.61 -9.69
CA GLU A 112 7.08 -6.99 -8.55
C GLU A 112 5.80 -6.13 -8.54
N TYR A 113 4.66 -6.77 -8.84
CA TYR A 113 3.41 -6.06 -9.08
C TYR A 113 2.90 -5.27 -7.88
N THR A 114 3.18 -5.72 -6.64
CA THR A 114 2.71 -5.00 -5.43
C THR A 114 3.49 -3.70 -5.26
N LEU A 115 4.80 -3.70 -5.49
CA LEU A 115 5.65 -2.51 -5.47
C LEU A 115 5.29 -1.54 -6.61
N LEU A 116 5.03 -2.04 -7.82
CA LEU A 116 4.55 -1.21 -8.93
C LEU A 116 3.23 -0.52 -8.57
N HIS A 117 2.25 -1.28 -8.06
CA HIS A 117 0.99 -0.71 -7.57
C HIS A 117 1.21 0.35 -6.49
N LEU A 118 2.09 0.09 -5.52
CA LEU A 118 2.42 1.05 -4.46
C LEU A 118 3.07 2.34 -4.99
N ARG A 119 3.91 2.26 -6.02
CA ARG A 119 4.47 3.44 -6.70
C ARG A 119 3.41 4.20 -7.48
N GLY A 120 2.54 3.49 -8.18
CA GLY A 120 1.38 4.08 -8.84
C GLY A 120 0.49 4.84 -7.86
N ARG A 121 0.16 4.22 -6.72
CA ARG A 121 -0.63 4.84 -5.65
C ARG A 121 0.07 6.07 -5.07
N PHE A 122 1.37 5.97 -4.79
CA PHE A 122 2.14 7.12 -4.33
C PHE A 122 2.08 8.30 -5.32
N CYS A 123 2.31 8.04 -6.61
CA CYS A 123 2.25 9.05 -7.65
C CYS A 123 0.86 9.68 -7.76
N TYR A 124 -0.18 8.85 -7.76
CA TYR A 124 -1.57 9.29 -7.80
C TYR A 124 -1.93 10.21 -6.63
N GLU A 125 -1.57 9.82 -5.40
CA GLU A 125 -1.83 10.63 -4.20
C GLU A 125 -1.04 11.94 -4.23
N VAL A 126 0.25 11.92 -4.64
CA VAL A 126 1.09 13.12 -4.74
C VAL A 126 0.55 14.10 -5.79
N SER A 127 0.09 13.61 -6.94
CA SER A 127 -0.55 14.43 -7.97
C SER A 127 -1.83 15.09 -7.44
N ASN A 128 -2.56 14.41 -6.55
CA ASN A 128 -3.84 14.86 -6.01
C ASN A 128 -3.76 15.56 -4.63
N LEU A 129 -2.56 15.82 -4.09
CA LEU A 129 -2.41 16.52 -2.80
C LEU A 129 -3.08 17.89 -2.82
N SER A 130 -3.87 18.15 -1.78
CA SER A 130 -4.52 19.44 -1.52
C SER A 130 -3.50 20.54 -1.23
N TRP A 131 -3.94 21.80 -1.38
CA TRP A 131 -3.12 22.97 -1.06
C TRP A 131 -2.60 22.96 0.40
N LEU A 132 -3.42 22.50 1.34
CA LEU A 132 -3.03 22.40 2.75
C LEU A 132 -1.91 21.37 2.96
N GLU A 133 -2.00 20.20 2.31
CA GLU A 133 -0.97 19.17 2.40
C GLU A 133 0.35 19.61 1.77
N ARG A 134 0.29 20.33 0.63
CA ARG A 134 1.47 20.94 0.00
C ARG A 134 2.15 21.95 0.94
N LYS A 135 1.37 22.76 1.66
CA LYS A 135 1.91 23.72 2.64
C LYS A 135 2.61 23.03 3.81
N VAL A 136 2.10 21.89 4.30
CA VAL A 136 2.79 21.11 5.34
C VAL A 136 4.13 20.57 4.83
N CYS A 137 4.21 20.15 3.57
CA CYS A 137 5.49 19.72 2.96
C CYS A 137 6.53 20.84 2.98
N SER A 138 6.15 22.07 2.59
CA SER A 138 7.03 23.25 2.65
C SER A 138 7.53 23.53 4.08
N THR A 139 6.65 23.48 5.09
CA THR A 139 7.02 23.67 6.49
C THR A 139 8.02 22.62 6.98
N LEU A 140 7.89 21.38 6.52
CA LEU A 140 8.80 20.28 6.83
C LEU A 140 10.08 20.28 5.98
N ARG A 141 10.26 21.27 5.09
CA ARG A 141 11.32 21.32 4.07
C ARG A 141 11.41 20.01 3.29
N PHE A 142 10.25 19.42 3.02
CA PHE A 142 10.12 18.24 2.19
C PHE A 142 9.76 18.69 0.78
N GLU A 143 10.66 18.44 -0.15
CA GLU A 143 10.39 18.60 -1.56
C GLU A 143 9.51 17.44 -2.03
N LEU A 144 8.30 17.76 -2.50
CA LEU A 144 7.43 16.77 -3.08
C LEU A 144 8.05 16.28 -4.39
N PRO A 145 8.17 14.96 -4.61
CA PRO A 145 8.60 14.46 -5.90
C PRO A 145 7.61 14.91 -6.96
N SER A 146 8.11 15.21 -8.16
CA SER A 146 7.25 15.37 -9.32
C SER A 146 6.58 14.02 -9.60
N CYS A 147 5.25 14.00 -9.63
CA CYS A 147 4.45 12.84 -9.97
C CYS A 147 3.29 13.28 -10.85
N THR A 148 3.00 12.48 -11.86
CA THR A 148 1.90 12.68 -12.81
C THR A 148 0.93 11.50 -12.78
N ILE A 149 -0.30 11.75 -13.24
CA ILE A 149 -1.31 10.70 -13.42
C ILE A 149 -0.86 9.68 -14.48
N ASP A 150 -0.04 10.10 -15.46
CA ASP A 150 0.52 9.21 -16.48
C ASP A 150 1.54 8.22 -15.90
N GLU A 151 2.43 8.69 -15.02
CA GLU A 151 3.36 7.81 -14.30
C GLU A 151 2.60 6.83 -13.40
N ALA A 152 1.57 7.30 -12.70
CA ALA A 152 0.72 6.44 -11.90
C ALA A 152 0.04 5.35 -12.73
N LEU A 153 -0.59 5.75 -13.85
CA LEU A 153 -1.27 4.84 -14.77
C LEU A 153 -0.30 3.80 -15.36
N ALA A 154 0.91 4.21 -15.77
CA ALA A 154 1.92 3.30 -16.30
C ALA A 154 2.28 2.21 -15.29
N ASP A 155 2.44 2.57 -14.02
CA ASP A 155 2.72 1.62 -12.94
C ASP A 155 1.56 0.67 -12.67
N PHE A 156 0.32 1.16 -12.63
CA PHE A 156 -0.83 0.28 -12.42
C PHE A 156 -1.07 -0.69 -13.59
N LEU A 157 -0.85 -0.25 -14.83
CA LEU A 157 -0.90 -1.11 -16.01
C LEU A 157 0.24 -2.15 -16.00
N ALA A 158 1.44 -1.77 -15.54
CA ALA A 158 2.53 -2.71 -15.37
C ALA A 158 2.22 -3.74 -14.26
N ALA A 159 1.67 -3.30 -13.13
CA ALA A 159 1.23 -4.19 -12.05
C ALA A 159 0.16 -5.17 -12.56
N GLU A 160 -0.82 -4.69 -13.32
CA GLU A 160 -1.87 -5.54 -13.94
C GLU A 160 -1.27 -6.59 -14.87
N LYS A 161 -0.27 -6.21 -15.67
CA LYS A 161 0.42 -7.13 -16.59
C LYS A 161 1.15 -8.27 -15.86
N PHE A 162 1.74 -7.99 -14.70
CA PHE A 162 2.52 -9.00 -13.95
C PHE A 162 1.67 -9.80 -12.95
N LYS A 163 0.44 -9.38 -12.67
CA LYS A 163 -0.46 -10.10 -11.77
C LYS A 163 -1.25 -11.18 -12.53
N GLU A 164 -1.14 -12.42 -12.08
CA GLU A 164 -1.82 -13.57 -12.72
C GLU A 164 -3.33 -13.66 -12.42
N THR A 165 -3.80 -13.02 -11.35
CA THR A 165 -5.21 -13.05 -10.96
C THR A 165 -5.77 -11.63 -10.92
N PRO A 166 -7.07 -11.43 -11.22
CA PRO A 166 -7.68 -10.12 -11.11
C PRO A 166 -7.46 -9.50 -9.72
N TRP A 167 -7.11 -8.22 -9.70
CA TRP A 167 -6.94 -7.45 -8.46
C TRP A 167 -7.78 -6.17 -8.54
N PRO A 168 -9.01 -6.19 -7.95
CA PRO A 168 -9.96 -5.09 -8.07
C PRO A 168 -9.41 -3.72 -7.68
N GLU A 169 -8.62 -3.65 -6.61
CA GLU A 169 -8.02 -2.38 -6.15
C GLU A 169 -7.14 -1.76 -7.25
N ASN A 170 -6.28 -2.56 -7.89
CA ASN A 170 -5.42 -2.10 -8.98
C ASN A 170 -6.25 -1.64 -10.19
N LEU A 171 -7.26 -2.42 -10.59
CA LEU A 171 -8.16 -2.09 -11.68
C LEU A 171 -8.91 -0.76 -11.44
N LEU A 172 -9.38 -0.53 -10.21
CA LEU A 172 -10.05 0.70 -9.83
C LEU A 172 -9.11 1.91 -9.87
N TYR A 173 -7.83 1.74 -9.51
CA TYR A 173 -6.84 2.81 -9.68
C TYR A 173 -6.55 3.12 -11.16
N ILE A 174 -6.53 2.11 -12.04
CA ILE A 174 -6.45 2.32 -13.50
C ILE A 174 -7.66 3.11 -13.99
N ALA A 175 -8.87 2.69 -13.59
CA ALA A 175 -10.12 3.38 -13.93
C ALA A 175 -10.11 4.84 -13.44
N ARG A 176 -9.62 5.08 -12.21
CA ARG A 176 -9.44 6.44 -11.67
C ARG A 176 -8.53 7.30 -12.54
N CYS A 177 -7.38 6.76 -12.93
CA CYS A 177 -6.43 7.48 -13.79
C CYS A 177 -7.06 7.84 -15.14
N TYR A 178 -7.73 6.90 -15.80
CA TYR A 178 -8.42 7.18 -17.06
C TYR A 178 -9.55 8.20 -16.92
N ALA A 179 -10.30 8.14 -15.82
CA ALA A 179 -11.35 9.11 -15.55
C ALA A 179 -10.80 10.53 -15.31
N VAL A 180 -9.70 10.68 -14.54
CA VAL A 180 -8.99 11.96 -14.39
C VAL A 180 -8.49 12.49 -15.74
N LYS A 181 -8.05 11.60 -16.63
CA LYS A 181 -7.65 11.92 -18.02
C LYS A 181 -8.85 12.13 -18.97
N LYS A 182 -10.09 12.09 -18.49
CA LYS A 182 -11.34 12.19 -19.27
C LYS A 182 -11.50 11.13 -20.35
N GLN A 183 -10.84 9.98 -20.21
CA GLN A 183 -10.93 8.85 -21.13
C GLN A 183 -12.04 7.89 -20.67
N LYS A 184 -13.29 8.34 -20.79
CA LYS A 184 -14.48 7.69 -20.20
C LYS A 184 -14.62 6.21 -20.56
N LYS A 185 -14.42 5.84 -21.83
CA LYS A 185 -14.54 4.45 -22.30
C LYS A 185 -13.55 3.53 -21.60
N LEU A 186 -12.26 3.92 -21.57
CA LEU A 186 -11.24 3.13 -20.88
C LEU A 186 -11.50 3.06 -19.37
N ALA A 187 -11.95 4.15 -18.75
CA ALA A 187 -12.31 4.13 -17.34
C ALA A 187 -13.46 3.13 -17.06
N GLN A 188 -14.48 3.11 -17.92
CA GLN A 188 -15.61 2.19 -17.84
C GLN A 188 -15.17 0.73 -18.02
N ASP A 189 -14.33 0.44 -19.02
CA ASP A 189 -13.82 -0.91 -19.30
C ASP A 189 -13.07 -1.49 -18.08
N PHE A 190 -12.27 -0.69 -17.39
CA PHE A 190 -11.55 -1.13 -16.19
C PHE A 190 -12.43 -1.22 -14.94
N LEU A 191 -13.46 -0.36 -14.81
CA LEU A 191 -14.45 -0.47 -13.74
C LEU A 191 -15.24 -1.79 -13.87
N GLU A 192 -15.71 -2.12 -15.06
CA GLU A 192 -16.47 -3.36 -15.31
C GLU A 192 -15.64 -4.61 -14.99
N ARG A 193 -14.34 -4.59 -15.32
CA ARG A 193 -13.41 -5.67 -14.92
C ARG A 193 -13.26 -5.80 -13.41
N ALA A 194 -13.28 -4.69 -12.68
CA ALA A 194 -13.22 -4.72 -11.22
C ALA A 194 -14.52 -5.23 -10.60
N GLU A 195 -15.68 -4.86 -11.17
CA GLU A 195 -17.01 -5.32 -10.77
C GLU A 195 -17.24 -6.81 -11.05
N ALA A 196 -16.57 -7.36 -12.07
CA ALA A 196 -16.63 -8.78 -12.43
C ALA A 196 -15.83 -9.72 -11.51
N VAL A 197 -15.09 -9.19 -10.53
CA VAL A 197 -14.38 -10.02 -9.57
C VAL A 197 -15.34 -10.43 -8.45
N ASP A 198 -15.43 -11.74 -8.21
CA ASP A 198 -16.31 -12.31 -7.19
C ASP A 198 -15.91 -11.90 -5.76
N GLU A 199 -16.93 -11.67 -4.93
CA GLU A 199 -16.81 -11.39 -3.49
C GLU A 199 -15.76 -10.31 -3.12
N PRO A 200 -15.81 -9.10 -3.73
CA PRO A 200 -14.90 -8.03 -3.36
C PRO A 200 -15.16 -7.58 -1.92
N ASP A 201 -14.10 -7.18 -1.22
CA ASP A 201 -14.25 -6.66 0.13
C ASP A 201 -15.04 -5.32 0.16
N GLU A 202 -15.48 -4.91 1.34
CA GLU A 202 -16.27 -3.68 1.53
C GLU A 202 -15.55 -2.42 1.02
N CYS A 203 -14.22 -2.35 1.15
CA CYS A 203 -13.41 -1.20 0.70
C CYS A 203 -13.37 -1.12 -0.83
N VAL A 204 -13.29 -2.28 -1.50
CA VAL A 204 -13.41 -2.37 -2.96
C VAL A 204 -14.80 -1.95 -3.42
N ASN A 205 -15.86 -2.40 -2.74
CA ASN A 205 -17.24 -1.99 -3.07
C ASN A 205 -17.47 -0.48 -2.91
N GLU A 206 -16.97 0.12 -1.84
CA GLU A 206 -16.98 1.58 -1.64
C GLU A 206 -16.23 2.29 -2.79
N SER A 207 -15.06 1.77 -3.17
CA SER A 207 -14.28 2.30 -4.28
C SER A 207 -14.97 2.16 -5.64
N ILE A 208 -15.68 1.05 -5.89
CA ILE A 208 -16.50 0.88 -7.11
C ILE A 208 -17.54 1.99 -7.20
N ALA A 209 -18.26 2.28 -6.12
CA ALA A 209 -19.29 3.32 -6.10
C ALA A 209 -18.71 4.73 -6.33
N GLU A 210 -17.56 5.04 -5.72
CA GLU A 210 -16.81 6.28 -5.94
C GLU A 210 -16.40 6.43 -7.41
N VAL A 211 -15.74 5.42 -7.98
CA VAL A 211 -15.24 5.45 -9.35
C VAL A 211 -16.38 5.53 -10.35
N ARG A 212 -17.48 4.81 -10.13
CA ARG A 212 -18.69 4.90 -10.95
C ARG A 212 -19.25 6.32 -10.99
N THR A 213 -19.32 6.98 -9.84
CA THR A 213 -19.75 8.38 -9.71
C THR A 213 -18.79 9.32 -10.44
N MET A 214 -17.48 9.07 -10.34
CA MET A 214 -16.48 9.87 -11.03
C MET A 214 -16.63 9.77 -12.55
N ILE A 215 -16.88 8.56 -13.08
CA ILE A 215 -17.09 8.31 -14.51
C ILE A 215 -18.41 8.90 -15.01
N SER A 216 -19.51 8.80 -14.23
CA SER A 216 -20.80 9.37 -14.63
C SER A 216 -20.76 10.90 -14.79
N ASN A 217 -19.88 11.56 -14.04
CA ASN A 217 -19.68 13.00 -14.09
C ASN A 217 -18.79 13.48 -15.25
N LEU A 218 -18.19 12.54 -16.01
CA LEU A 218 -17.50 12.86 -17.26
C LEU A 218 -18.56 13.06 -18.35
N LEU A 219 -18.85 14.32 -18.68
CA LEU A 219 -19.68 14.71 -19.82
C LEU A 219 -19.15 14.08 -21.12
#